data_AF-A0A2V8SET7-F1
#
_entry.id   AF-A0A2V8SET7-F1
#
_cell.length_a   1.000
_cell.length_b   1.000
_cell.length_c   1.000
_cell.angle_alpha   90.00
_cell.angle_beta   90.00
_cell.angle_gamma   90.00
#
_symmetry.space_group_name_H-M   'P 1'
#
loop_
_entity.id
_entity.type
_entity.pdbx_description
1 polymer ?
#
loop_
_entity_poly.entity_id
_entity_poly.type
_entity_poly.pdbx_seq_one_letter_code
_entity_poly.pdbx_strand_id
1 'polypeptide(L)'
;KASKSYGIAVAKLAGLPGSVIDRAKDVLIRLERYELAVFADEKKTGLGAAAAAKVASQVSLFAITNETAIDDLRSTNIDELSPDESKAFLTDIKRRIV
;
A
#
# COMPACT_ATOMS: atom_id res chain seq x y z
N LYS A 1 6.80 -6.64 -25.45
CA LYS A 1 6.27 -6.07 -24.19
C LYS A 1 6.52 -7.12 -23.10
N ALA A 2 7.31 -6.83 -22.07
CA ALA A 2 7.57 -7.79 -21.00
C ALA A 2 6.32 -7.99 -20.13
N SER A 3 6.09 -9.21 -19.64
CA SER A 3 5.00 -9.48 -18.69
C SER A 3 5.37 -8.95 -17.30
N LYS A 4 4.37 -8.48 -16.55
CA LYS A 4 4.55 -7.91 -15.20
C LYS A 4 5.20 -8.91 -14.23
N SER A 5 4.87 -10.19 -14.39
CA SER A 5 5.44 -11.32 -13.66
C SER A 5 6.91 -11.62 -14.03
N TYR A 6 7.32 -11.34 -15.27
CA TYR A 6 8.73 -11.49 -15.68
C TYR A 6 9.64 -10.47 -15.00
N GLY A 7 9.17 -9.24 -14.77
CA GLY A 7 9.93 -8.22 -14.04
C GLY A 7 10.28 -8.62 -12.61
N ILE A 8 9.34 -9.27 -11.90
CA ILE A 8 9.58 -9.80 -10.55
C ILE A 8 10.58 -10.96 -10.58
N ALA A 9 10.50 -11.82 -11.59
CA ALA A 9 11.45 -12.92 -11.76
C ALA A 9 12.89 -12.42 -12.00
N VAL A 10 13.05 -11.38 -12.83
CA VAL A 10 14.35 -10.73 -13.06
C VAL A 10 14.88 -10.03 -11.81
N ALA A 11 14.01 -9.35 -11.05
CA ALA A 11 14.41 -8.74 -9.77
C ALA A 11 14.92 -9.79 -8.77
N LYS A 12 14.32 -10.98 -8.74
CA LYS A 12 14.81 -12.10 -7.93
C LYS A 12 16.18 -12.58 -8.39
N LEU A 13 16.39 -12.71 -9.71
CA LEU A 13 17.70 -13.07 -10.30
C LEU A 13 18.77 -12.00 -10.02
N ALA A 14 18.37 -10.73 -9.96
CA ALA A 14 19.23 -9.61 -9.60
C ALA A 14 19.57 -9.53 -8.10
N GLY A 15 19.05 -10.46 -7.27
CA GLY A 15 19.40 -10.58 -5.87
C GLY A 15 18.68 -9.61 -4.93
N LEU A 16 17.52 -9.07 -5.33
CA LEU A 16 16.72 -8.23 -4.44
C LEU A 16 16.26 -9.02 -3.19
N PRO A 17 16.13 -8.36 -2.02
CA PRO A 17 15.69 -9.02 -0.79
C PRO A 17 14.34 -9.72 -0.94
N GLY A 18 14.18 -10.89 -0.31
CA GLY A 18 12.94 -11.68 -0.38
C GLY A 18 11.69 -10.89 0.04
N SER A 19 11.80 -10.05 1.07
CA SER A 19 10.73 -9.16 1.52
C SER A 19 10.26 -8.17 0.44
N VAL A 20 11.16 -7.73 -0.43
CA VAL A 20 10.83 -6.84 -1.56
C VAL A 20 10.12 -7.63 -2.65
N ILE A 21 10.57 -8.85 -2.94
CA ILE A 21 9.94 -9.75 -3.92
C ILE A 21 8.51 -10.12 -3.49
N ASP A 22 8.30 -10.43 -2.21
CA ASP A 22 6.98 -10.80 -1.71
C ASP A 22 6.01 -9.63 -1.69
N ARG A 23 6.48 -8.44 -1.28
CA ARG A 23 5.69 -7.20 -1.41
C ARG A 23 5.33 -6.91 -2.87
N ALA A 24 6.24 -7.13 -3.82
CA ALA A 24 5.98 -6.92 -5.24
C ALA A 24 4.90 -7.86 -5.78
N LYS A 25 4.85 -9.12 -5.31
CA LYS A 25 3.78 -10.06 -5.67
C LYS A 25 2.43 -9.62 -5.13
N ASP A 26 2.35 -9.17 -3.88
CA ASP A 26 1.11 -8.69 -3.27
C ASP A 26 0.54 -7.47 -4.02
N VAL A 27 1.43 -6.55 -4.42
CA VAL A 27 1.06 -5.40 -5.24
C VAL A 27 0.57 -5.84 -6.62
N LEU A 28 1.25 -6.80 -7.26
CA LEU A 28 0.83 -7.34 -8.56
C LEU A 28 -0.58 -7.95 -8.49
N ILE A 29 -0.88 -8.76 -7.47
CA ILE A 29 -2.20 -9.36 -7.28
C ILE A 29 -3.29 -8.29 -7.11
N ARG A 30 -3.00 -7.21 -6.37
CA ARG A 30 -3.96 -6.09 -6.21
C ARG A 30 -4.22 -5.39 -7.53
N LEU A 31 -3.17 -5.14 -8.32
CA LEU A 31 -3.29 -4.50 -9.62
C LEU A 31 -4.04 -5.37 -10.63
N GLU A 32 -3.79 -6.67 -10.65
CA GLU A 32 -4.49 -7.61 -11.53
C GLU A 32 -5.98 -7.71 -11.17
N ARG A 33 -6.33 -7.73 -9.89
CA ARG A 33 -7.75 -7.67 -9.46
C ARG A 33 -8.42 -6.35 -9.86
N TYR A 34 -7.71 -5.24 -9.74
CA TYR A 34 -8.22 -3.94 -10.15
C TYR A 34 -8.42 -3.87 -11.66
N GLU A 35 -7.44 -4.33 -12.44
CA GLU A 35 -7.58 -4.44 -13.89
C GLU A 35 -8.77 -5.31 -14.27
N LEU A 36 -8.94 -6.48 -13.66
CA LEU A 36 -10.11 -7.34 -13.92
C LEU A 36 -11.43 -6.66 -13.54
N ALA A 37 -11.48 -5.90 -12.44
CA ALA A 37 -12.67 -5.15 -12.04
C ALA A 37 -12.98 -4.00 -13.02
N VAL A 38 -11.96 -3.26 -13.46
CA VAL A 38 -12.09 -2.17 -14.45
C VAL A 38 -12.49 -2.72 -15.81
N PHE A 39 -11.87 -3.80 -16.29
CA PHE A 39 -12.23 -4.42 -17.56
C PHE A 39 -13.61 -5.09 -17.53
N ALA A 40 -14.07 -5.55 -16.36
CA ALA A 40 -15.45 -6.02 -16.18
C ALA A 40 -16.46 -4.86 -16.23
N ASP A 41 -16.10 -3.68 -15.71
CA ASP A 41 -16.92 -2.47 -15.70
C ASP A 41 -16.89 -1.69 -17.03
N GLU A 42 -15.81 -1.75 -17.81
CA GLU A 42 -15.70 -1.07 -19.11
C GLU A 42 -16.69 -1.61 -20.15
N LYS A 43 -17.19 -2.84 -19.97
CA LYS A 43 -18.32 -3.36 -20.77
C LYS A 43 -19.67 -2.76 -20.37
N LYS A 44 -19.76 -2.00 -19.27
CA LYS A 44 -21.00 -1.39 -18.75
C LYS A 44 -20.77 0.02 -18.19
N THR A 45 -20.69 1.00 -19.09
CA THR A 45 -21.09 2.41 -18.88
C THR A 45 -20.24 3.28 -17.93
N GLY A 46 -20.28 4.60 -18.13
CA GLY A 46 -19.46 5.63 -17.45
C GLY A 46 -19.53 5.73 -15.92
N LEU A 47 -20.33 4.90 -15.25
CA LEU A 47 -20.33 4.77 -13.78
C LEU A 47 -19.07 4.08 -13.25
N GLY A 48 -18.47 3.15 -14.01
CA GLY A 48 -17.24 2.46 -13.63
C GLY A 48 -16.04 3.39 -13.51
N ALA A 49 -15.92 4.39 -14.39
CA ALA A 49 -14.84 5.39 -14.34
C ALA A 49 -14.95 6.31 -13.11
N ALA A 50 -16.17 6.70 -12.71
CA ALA A 50 -16.40 7.51 -11.52
C ALA A 50 -16.17 6.71 -10.23
N ALA A 51 -16.56 5.43 -10.20
CA ALA A 51 -16.26 4.52 -9.09
C ALA A 51 -14.75 4.27 -8.96
N ALA A 52 -14.06 4.03 -10.08
CA ALA A 52 -12.61 3.88 -10.15
C ALA A 52 -11.88 5.13 -9.63
N ALA A 53 -12.29 6.33 -10.06
CA ALA A 53 -11.71 7.58 -9.56
C ALA A 53 -11.98 7.81 -8.06
N LYS A 54 -13.16 7.43 -7.57
CA LYS A 54 -13.50 7.49 -6.14
C LYS A 54 -12.71 6.49 -5.29
N VAL A 55 -12.47 5.28 -5.81
CA VAL A 55 -11.63 4.28 -5.15
C VAL A 55 -10.17 4.72 -5.16
N ALA A 56 -9.67 5.26 -6.27
CA ALA A 56 -8.31 5.81 -6.35
C ALA A 56 -8.10 6.97 -5.38
N SER A 57 -9.08 7.88 -5.25
CA SER A 57 -9.01 8.96 -4.26
C SER A 57 -9.09 8.44 -2.82
N GLN A 58 -9.92 7.44 -2.53
CA GLN A 58 -9.95 6.78 -1.21
C GLN A 58 -8.62 6.08 -0.88
N VAL A 59 -8.03 5.35 -1.83
CA VAL A 59 -6.71 4.72 -1.66
C VAL A 59 -5.62 5.78 -1.43
N SER A 60 -5.69 6.91 -2.13
CA SER A 60 -4.79 8.04 -1.89
C SER A 60 -4.97 8.63 -0.49
N LEU A 61 -6.21 8.75 0.01
CA LEU A 61 -6.47 9.23 1.37
C LEU A 61 -5.95 8.25 2.42
N PHE A 62 -6.15 6.94 2.24
CA PHE A 62 -5.56 5.93 3.14
C PHE A 62 -4.04 5.95 3.10
N ALA A 63 -3.43 6.17 1.93
CA ALA A 63 -1.98 6.32 1.81
C ALA A 63 -1.45 7.56 2.54
N ILE A 64 -2.16 8.69 2.46
CA ILE A 64 -1.80 9.93 3.17
C ILE A 64 -1.93 9.74 4.69
N THR A 65 -3.04 9.14 5.16
CA THR A 65 -3.26 8.85 6.58
C THR A 65 -2.16 7.95 7.13
N ASN A 66 -1.78 6.91 6.37
CA ASN A 66 -0.73 5.99 6.78
C ASN A 66 0.67 6.62 6.72
N GLU A 67 0.95 7.53 5.77
CA GLU A 67 2.22 8.28 5.76
C GLU A 67 2.37 9.18 6.98
N THR A 68 1.28 9.82 7.44
CA THR A 68 1.36 10.68 8.63
C THR A 68 1.78 9.87 9.87
N ALA A 69 1.29 8.64 10.01
CA ALA A 69 1.70 7.74 11.08
C ALA A 69 3.15 7.24 10.92
N ILE A 70 3.65 7.09 9.69
CA ILE A 70 5.03 6.71 9.42
C ILE A 70 5.99 7.86 9.76
N ASP A 71 5.64 9.10 9.42
CA ASP A 71 6.46 10.26 9.74
C ASP A 71 6.53 10.54 11.25
N ASP A 72 5.43 10.32 11.98
CA ASP A 72 5.41 10.35 13.45
C ASP A 72 6.39 9.32 14.04
N LEU A 73 6.41 8.09 13.51
CA LEU A 73 7.37 7.05 13.93
C LEU A 73 8.82 7.41 13.62
N ARG A 74 9.09 8.09 12.50
CA ARG A 74 10.44 8.51 12.09
C ARG A 74 10.98 9.67 12.93
N SER A 75 10.10 10.58 13.33
CA SER A 75 10.47 11.79 14.06
C SER A 75 10.54 11.59 15.58
N THR A 76 9.91 10.54 16.09
CA THR A 76 9.90 10.23 17.52
C THR A 76 11.26 9.70 17.98
N ASN A 77 11.81 10.28 19.05
CA ASN A 77 13.00 9.77 19.72
C ASN A 77 12.62 8.69 20.73
N ILE A 78 12.93 7.43 20.43
CA ILE A 78 12.56 6.27 21.26
C ILE A 78 13.31 6.27 22.60
N ASP A 79 14.53 6.82 22.63
CA ASP A 79 15.39 6.79 23.82
C ASP A 79 14.90 7.70 24.95
N GLU A 80 14.02 8.66 24.62
CA GLU A 80 13.46 9.62 25.58
C GLU A 80 12.08 9.20 26.11
N LEU A 81 11.46 8.17 25.52
CA LEU A 81 10.13 7.72 25.94
C LEU A 81 10.19 6.76 27.13
N SER A 82 9.35 7.00 28.14
CA SER A 82 9.12 6.00 29.18
C SER A 82 8.36 4.78 28.60
N PRO A 83 8.38 3.62 29.30
CA PRO A 83 7.65 2.44 28.87
C PRO A 83 6.15 2.67 28.69
N ASP A 84 5.54 3.48 29.56
CA ASP A 84 4.10 3.78 29.50
C ASP A 84 3.78 4.73 28.34
N GLU A 85 4.61 5.75 28.10
CA GLU A 85 4.46 6.67 26.97
C GLU A 85 4.64 5.95 25.64
N SER A 86 5.62 5.04 25.54
CA SER A 86 5.83 4.20 24.37
C SER A 86 4.59 3.38 24.04
N LYS A 87 3.97 2.77 25.07
CA LYS A 87 2.76 1.96 24.90
C LYS A 87 1.56 2.81 24.49
N ALA A 88 1.40 3.99 25.07
CA ALA A 88 0.36 4.94 24.70
C ALA A 88 0.51 5.41 23.25
N PHE A 89 1.73 5.80 22.85
CA PHE A 89 2.06 6.24 21.50
C PHE A 89 1.77 5.17 20.44
N LEU A 90 2.24 3.93 20.66
CA LEU A 90 1.95 2.83 19.74
C LEU A 90 0.46 2.50 19.65
N THR A 91 -0.29 2.66 20.74
CA THR A 91 -1.74 2.47 20.75
C THR A 91 -2.45 3.53 19.92
N ASP A 92 -1.99 4.79 19.98
CA ASP A 92 -2.52 5.89 19.17
C ASP A 92 -2.25 5.67 17.68
N ILE A 93 -0.99 5.39 17.32
CA ILE A 93 -0.58 5.08 15.94
C ILE A 93 -1.44 3.94 15.36
N LYS A 94 -1.65 2.87 16.14
CA LYS A 94 -2.47 1.72 15.70
C LYS A 94 -3.94 2.09 15.44
N ARG A 95 -4.50 3.10 16.12
CA ARG A 95 -5.88 3.57 15.88
C ARG A 95 -6.00 4.42 14.63
N ARG A 96 -4.93 5.13 14.23
CA ARG A 96 -4.93 6.09 13.12
C ARG A 96 -4.67 5.44 11.76
N ILE A 97 -3.98 4.30 11.73
CA ILE A 97 -3.71 3.53 10.51
C ILE A 97 -4.99 2.83 10.03
N VAL A 98 -5.25 2.88 8.72
CA VAL A 98 -6.41 2.25 8.05
C VAL A 98 -5.98 1.28 6.96
#